data_AF-A0A3D4YIC4-F1
#
_entry.id   AF-A0A3D4YIC4-F1
#
_cell.length_a   1.000
_cell.length_b   1.000
_cell.length_c   1.000
_cell.angle_alpha   90.00
_cell.angle_beta   90.00
_cell.angle_gamma   90.00
#
_symmetry.space_group_name_H-M   'P 1'
#
loop_
_entity.id
_entity.type
_entity.pdbx_description
1 polymer ?
#
loop_
_entity_poly.entity_id
_entity_poly.type
_entity_poly.pdbx_seq_one_letter_code
_entity_poly.pdbx_strand_id
1 'polypeptide(L)'
;MKAVKEKIKSNNGATVVMALGYLLLCITIGGIILSAGSAAIGQTRHLRDEEQDYMTVYSAAELIRSEMAGGSFVEEYVTITHDRPCDVFETSPQRSLEPPANALADKLESLYDDPSAQETFLIQAPELGLEDVTVRVSMNAERVLKFVLTRSGETPYALTLTMAADVESLTETDTSVHEFQSPPGSGEYDLCTRVLVREITTVTFDASVITKGEN
;
A
#
# COMPACT_ATOMS: atom_id res chain seq x y z
N MET A 1 -22.34 66.88 -27.57
CA MET A 1 -20.90 66.52 -27.64
C MET A 1 -19.93 67.70 -27.85
N LYS A 2 -20.35 68.96 -28.09
CA LYS A 2 -19.42 70.11 -28.24
C LYS A 2 -18.78 70.57 -26.92
N ALA A 3 -19.56 70.63 -25.84
CA ALA A 3 -19.10 71.16 -24.54
C ALA A 3 -17.96 70.35 -23.87
N VAL A 4 -17.90 69.02 -24.11
CA VAL A 4 -16.82 68.15 -23.60
C VAL A 4 -15.50 68.44 -24.33
N LYS A 5 -15.57 68.68 -25.64
CA LYS A 5 -14.40 68.95 -26.50
C LYS A 5 -13.74 70.29 -26.16
N GLU A 6 -14.53 71.29 -25.77
CA GLU A 6 -14.04 72.60 -25.32
C GLU A 6 -13.45 72.55 -23.91
N LYS A 7 -14.02 71.77 -22.99
CA LYS A 7 -13.46 71.56 -21.66
C LYS A 7 -12.09 70.88 -21.71
N ILE A 8 -11.91 69.86 -22.56
CA ILE A 8 -10.62 69.15 -22.72
C ILE A 8 -9.52 70.05 -23.33
N LYS A 9 -9.91 71.06 -24.14
CA LYS A 9 -8.97 72.01 -24.76
C LYS A 9 -8.57 73.19 -23.85
N SER A 10 -9.20 73.32 -22.69
CA SER A 10 -8.87 74.31 -21.66
C SER A 10 -7.75 73.78 -20.75
N ASN A 11 -6.82 74.65 -20.32
CA ASN A 11 -5.74 74.31 -19.38
C ASN A 11 -6.27 73.61 -18.11
N ASN A 12 -7.49 73.91 -17.67
CA ASN A 12 -8.09 73.27 -16.50
C ASN A 12 -8.66 71.88 -16.82
N GLY A 13 -9.12 71.61 -18.05
CA GLY A 13 -9.59 70.29 -18.43
C GLY A 13 -8.48 69.33 -18.82
N ALA A 14 -7.34 69.85 -19.32
CA ALA A 14 -6.14 69.05 -19.51
C ALA A 14 -5.67 68.42 -18.19
N THR A 15 -5.67 69.19 -17.09
CA THR A 15 -5.31 68.71 -15.74
C THR A 15 -6.30 67.66 -15.22
N VAL A 16 -7.61 67.84 -15.44
CA VAL A 16 -8.63 66.87 -15.01
C VAL A 16 -8.54 65.57 -15.81
N VAL A 17 -8.24 65.65 -17.11
CA VAL A 17 -8.02 64.47 -17.97
C VAL A 17 -6.74 63.73 -17.56
N MET A 18 -5.66 64.44 -17.23
CA MET A 18 -4.43 63.83 -16.72
C MET A 18 -4.66 63.13 -15.37
N ALA A 19 -5.42 63.74 -14.46
CA ALA A 19 -5.78 63.13 -13.18
C ALA A 19 -6.65 61.87 -13.35
N LEU A 20 -7.63 61.90 -14.26
CA LEU A 20 -8.42 60.70 -14.59
C LEU A 20 -7.57 59.61 -15.25
N GLY A 21 -6.63 59.99 -16.11
CA GLY A 21 -5.69 59.05 -16.73
C GLY A 21 -4.80 58.35 -15.71
N TYR A 22 -4.26 59.10 -14.74
CA TYR A 22 -3.49 58.55 -13.63
C TYR A 22 -4.33 57.63 -12.74
N LEU A 23 -5.58 58.01 -12.45
CA LEU A 23 -6.49 57.17 -11.65
C LEU A 23 -6.80 55.85 -12.36
N LEU A 24 -7.05 55.88 -13.68
CA LEU A 24 -7.23 54.67 -14.50
C LEU A 24 -5.97 53.79 -14.53
N LEU A 25 -4.78 54.39 -14.64
CA LEU A 25 -3.50 53.69 -14.56
C LEU A 25 -3.33 52.98 -13.20
N CYS A 26 -3.63 53.67 -12.09
CA CYS A 26 -3.57 53.09 -10.76
C CYS A 26 -4.55 51.92 -10.57
N ILE A 27 -5.78 52.04 -11.07
CA ILE A 27 -6.78 50.97 -10.97
C ILE A 27 -6.37 49.74 -11.78
N THR A 28 -5.85 49.94 -13.00
CA THR A 28 -5.40 48.83 -13.87
C THR A 28 -4.19 48.12 -13.30
N ILE A 29 -3.16 48.86 -12.86
CA ILE A 29 -1.98 48.28 -12.20
C ILE A 29 -2.37 47.58 -10.88
N GLY A 30 -3.25 48.18 -10.08
CA GLY A 30 -3.75 47.59 -8.84
C GLY A 30 -4.51 46.28 -9.07
N GLY A 31 -5.38 46.24 -10.08
CA GLY A 31 -6.10 45.02 -10.46
C GLY A 31 -5.19 43.89 -10.93
N ILE A 32 -4.15 44.19 -11.70
CA ILE A 32 -3.16 43.21 -12.16
C ILE A 32 -2.37 42.63 -10.98
N ILE A 33 -1.92 43.48 -10.04
CA ILE A 33 -1.18 43.04 -8.85
C ILE A 33 -2.05 42.17 -7.94
N LEU A 34 -3.30 42.58 -7.68
CA LEU A 34 -4.24 41.78 -6.88
C LEU A 34 -4.53 40.44 -7.54
N SER A 35 -4.80 40.40 -8.85
CA SER A 35 -5.07 39.15 -9.58
C SER A 35 -3.86 38.20 -9.59
N ALA A 36 -2.64 38.73 -9.72
CA ALA A 36 -1.42 37.93 -9.67
C ALA A 36 -1.16 37.38 -8.25
N GLY A 37 -1.42 38.18 -7.22
CA GLY A 37 -1.33 37.76 -5.82
C GLY A 37 -2.38 36.70 -5.47
N SER A 38 -3.63 36.86 -5.89
CA SER A 38 -4.71 35.89 -5.63
C SER A 38 -4.49 34.56 -6.37
N ALA A 39 -4.01 34.59 -7.61
CA ALA A 39 -3.66 33.37 -8.35
C ALA A 39 -2.50 32.61 -7.66
N ALA A 40 -1.48 33.32 -7.19
CA ALA A 40 -0.37 32.73 -6.46
C ALA A 40 -0.78 32.17 -5.08
N ILE A 41 -1.70 32.82 -4.36
CA ILE A 41 -2.18 32.37 -3.04
C ILE A 41 -3.04 31.10 -3.13
N GLY A 42 -3.90 30.99 -4.14
CA GLY A 42 -4.70 29.77 -4.35
C GLY A 42 -3.81 28.59 -4.76
N GLN A 43 -2.88 28.83 -5.68
CA GLN A 43 -1.95 27.81 -6.17
C GLN A 43 -0.96 27.35 -5.08
N THR A 44 -0.46 28.26 -4.24
CA THR A 44 0.44 27.90 -3.11
C THR A 44 -0.26 27.16 -1.98
N ARG A 45 -1.57 27.42 -1.75
CA ARG A 45 -2.35 26.61 -0.80
C ARG A 45 -2.59 25.20 -1.32
N HIS A 46 -3.04 25.07 -2.57
CA HIS A 46 -3.24 23.76 -3.20
C HIS A 46 -1.96 22.91 -3.22
N LEU A 47 -0.82 23.51 -3.60
CA LEU A 47 0.47 22.82 -3.59
C LEU A 47 0.88 22.35 -2.18
N ARG A 48 0.53 23.12 -1.14
CA ARG A 48 0.85 22.79 0.24
C ARG A 48 -0.05 21.69 0.81
N ASP A 49 -1.33 21.69 0.42
CA ASP A 49 -2.28 20.65 0.80
C ASP A 49 -1.91 19.31 0.12
N GLU A 50 -1.56 19.33 -1.17
CA GLU A 50 -1.04 18.15 -1.89
C GLU A 50 0.25 17.59 -1.28
N GLU A 51 1.15 18.47 -0.82
CA GLU A 51 2.42 18.06 -0.18
C GLU A 51 2.17 17.39 1.18
N GLN A 52 1.20 17.91 1.95
CA GLN A 52 0.82 17.32 3.23
C GLN A 52 0.11 15.97 3.08
N ASP A 53 -0.73 15.83 2.05
CA ASP A 53 -1.38 14.56 1.69
C ASP A 53 -0.36 13.51 1.28
N TYR A 54 0.60 13.87 0.43
CA TYR A 54 1.68 12.99 0.03
C TYR A 54 2.49 12.49 1.25
N MET A 55 2.91 13.39 2.13
CA MET A 55 3.71 13.03 3.31
C MET A 55 2.96 12.11 4.27
N THR A 56 1.64 12.31 4.41
CA THR A 56 0.78 11.48 5.27
C THR A 56 0.70 10.05 4.73
N VAL A 57 0.37 9.90 3.45
CA VAL A 57 0.25 8.59 2.81
C VAL A 57 1.62 7.90 2.68
N TYR A 58 2.69 8.67 2.43
CA TYR A 58 4.06 8.16 2.37
C TYR A 58 4.53 7.63 3.73
N SER A 59 4.24 8.33 4.82
CA SER A 59 4.59 7.88 6.18
C SER A 59 3.85 6.60 6.54
N ALA A 60 2.58 6.47 6.14
CA ALA A 60 1.84 5.22 6.31
C ALA A 60 2.42 4.07 5.48
N ALA A 61 2.89 4.35 4.25
CA ALA A 61 3.55 3.35 3.41
C ALA A 61 4.92 2.91 3.99
N GLU A 62 5.69 3.84 4.54
CA GLU A 62 6.94 3.52 5.24
C GLU A 62 6.69 2.73 6.52
N LEU A 63 5.60 3.00 7.25
CA LEU A 63 5.21 2.17 8.39
C LEU A 63 4.91 0.73 7.96
N ILE A 64 4.12 0.52 6.90
CA ILE A 64 3.87 -0.82 6.36
C ILE A 64 5.19 -1.47 5.95
N ARG A 65 6.06 -0.74 5.27
CA ARG A 65 7.38 -1.23 4.85
C ARG A 65 8.23 -1.67 6.04
N SER A 66 8.29 -0.87 7.11
CA SER A 66 9.07 -1.20 8.31
C SER A 66 8.48 -2.40 9.06
N GLU A 67 7.15 -2.52 9.10
CA GLU A 67 6.47 -3.68 9.71
C GLU A 67 6.55 -4.93 8.83
N MET A 68 6.87 -4.82 7.54
CA MET A 68 7.09 -5.98 6.67
C MET A 68 8.56 -6.37 6.59
N ALA A 69 9.46 -5.42 6.83
CA ALA A 69 10.91 -5.64 6.78
C ALA A 69 11.35 -6.59 7.89
N GLY A 70 11.98 -7.71 7.51
CA GLY A 70 12.44 -8.74 8.45
C GLY A 70 11.36 -9.71 8.92
N GLY A 71 10.12 -9.62 8.40
CA GLY A 71 9.11 -10.65 8.58
C GLY A 71 9.27 -11.78 7.56
N SER A 72 8.96 -13.01 7.97
CA SER A 72 8.94 -14.16 7.07
C SER A 72 7.65 -14.97 7.23
N PHE A 73 7.17 -15.49 6.10
CA PHE A 73 6.04 -16.39 6.05
C PHE A 73 6.56 -17.80 5.79
N VAL A 74 6.31 -18.74 6.71
CA VAL A 74 6.77 -20.12 6.57
C VAL A 74 5.56 -21.04 6.38
N GLU A 75 5.55 -21.74 5.25
CA GLU A 75 4.55 -22.77 4.94
C GLU A 75 5.22 -24.14 4.89
N GLU A 76 4.66 -25.09 5.63
CA GLU A 76 5.16 -26.45 5.71
C GLU A 76 4.10 -27.45 5.25
N TYR A 77 4.46 -28.24 4.24
CA TYR A 77 3.68 -29.38 3.77
C TYR A 77 4.36 -30.69 4.15
N VAL A 78 3.64 -31.55 4.87
CA VAL A 78 4.11 -32.88 5.22
C VAL A 78 3.33 -33.93 4.45
N THR A 79 4.02 -34.68 3.59
CA THR A 79 3.48 -35.82 2.86
C THR A 79 4.03 -37.12 3.44
N ILE A 80 3.15 -38.02 3.84
CA ILE A 80 3.52 -39.35 4.35
C ILE A 80 3.05 -40.40 3.35
N THR A 81 3.98 -41.23 2.87
CA THR A 81 3.69 -42.36 1.97
C THR A 81 4.18 -43.67 2.58
N HIS A 82 3.47 -44.76 2.29
CA HIS A 82 3.82 -46.10 2.75
C HIS A 82 3.99 -47.04 1.55
N ASP A 83 4.92 -47.99 1.65
CA ASP A 83 5.11 -49.06 0.66
C ASP A 83 3.95 -50.07 0.63
N ARG A 84 3.18 -50.15 1.72
CA ARG A 84 1.98 -50.97 1.89
C ARG A 84 1.00 -50.29 2.87
N PRO A 85 -0.32 -50.59 2.82
CA PRO A 85 -1.29 -49.91 3.68
C PRO A 85 -1.14 -50.35 5.14
N CYS A 86 -0.45 -49.55 5.95
CA CYS A 86 -0.27 -49.78 7.39
C CYS A 86 -0.84 -48.67 8.29
N ASP A 87 -1.28 -47.51 7.75
CA ASP A 87 -1.89 -46.40 8.52
C ASP A 87 -2.85 -45.52 7.68
N VAL A 88 -3.73 -44.76 8.36
CA VAL A 88 -4.67 -43.76 7.77
C VAL A 88 -4.02 -42.37 7.73
N PHE A 89 -4.25 -41.66 6.63
CA PHE A 89 -3.65 -40.37 6.29
C PHE A 89 -4.08 -39.21 7.19
N GLU A 90 -3.13 -38.36 7.58
CA GLU A 90 -3.38 -36.94 7.80
C GLU A 90 -2.32 -36.14 7.03
N THR A 91 -2.74 -35.51 5.93
CA THR A 91 -2.01 -34.40 5.32
C THR A 91 -2.56 -33.14 5.96
N SER A 92 -1.75 -32.44 6.74
CA SER A 92 -2.12 -31.13 7.27
C SER A 92 -1.04 -30.13 6.90
N PRO A 93 -1.37 -29.09 6.11
CA PRO A 93 -0.47 -27.95 5.98
C PRO A 93 -0.32 -27.30 7.36
N GLN A 94 0.91 -27.08 7.79
CA GLN A 94 1.22 -26.27 8.95
C GLN A 94 1.73 -24.92 8.43
N ARG A 95 0.94 -23.87 8.59
CA ARG A 95 1.37 -22.50 8.29
C ARG A 95 1.77 -21.83 9.58
N SER A 96 2.96 -21.27 9.59
CA SER A 96 3.41 -20.40 10.66
C SER A 96 3.89 -19.11 10.03
N LEU A 97 3.15 -18.04 10.29
CA LEU A 97 3.68 -16.73 10.05
C LEU A 97 4.62 -16.45 11.23
N GLU A 98 5.88 -16.15 10.92
CA GLU A 98 6.78 -15.45 11.83
C GLU A 98 6.85 -13.99 11.38
N PRO A 99 5.76 -13.21 11.49
CA PRO A 99 5.82 -11.80 11.19
C PRO A 99 6.50 -11.10 12.38
N PRO A 100 6.93 -9.84 12.24
CA PRO A 100 6.74 -8.91 13.34
C PRO A 100 5.23 -8.83 13.63
N ALA A 101 4.85 -9.42 14.77
CA ALA A 101 3.51 -9.58 15.30
C ALA A 101 2.56 -8.39 15.07
N ASN A 102 1.66 -8.43 14.07
CA ASN A 102 0.64 -7.39 13.84
C ASN A 102 -0.61 -7.89 13.10
N ALA A 103 -1.68 -7.07 13.15
CA ALA A 103 -2.96 -7.20 12.44
C ALA A 103 -2.85 -7.36 10.91
N LEU A 104 -1.67 -7.14 10.33
CA LEU A 104 -1.40 -7.34 8.91
C LEU A 104 -1.22 -8.84 8.57
N ALA A 105 -0.71 -9.65 9.49
CA ALA A 105 -0.46 -11.07 9.27
C ALA A 105 -1.76 -11.84 8.95
N ASP A 106 -2.81 -11.62 9.76
CA ASP A 106 -4.14 -12.22 9.56
C ASP A 106 -4.75 -11.84 8.20
N LYS A 107 -4.41 -10.65 7.69
CA LYS A 107 -4.89 -10.15 6.38
C LYS A 107 -4.09 -10.69 5.22
N LEU A 108 -2.83 -11.07 5.42
CA LEU A 108 -2.01 -11.66 4.37
C LEU A 108 -2.31 -13.15 4.19
N GLU A 109 -2.69 -13.87 5.26
CA GLU A 109 -3.06 -15.28 5.17
C GLU A 109 -4.23 -15.51 4.20
N SER A 110 -5.25 -14.65 4.22
CA SER A 110 -6.39 -14.77 3.28
C SER A 110 -6.00 -14.54 1.81
N LEU A 111 -4.98 -13.72 1.54
CA LEU A 111 -4.49 -13.47 0.18
C LEU A 111 -3.68 -14.64 -0.39
N TYR A 112 -3.07 -15.45 0.47
CA TYR A 112 -2.33 -16.65 0.04
C TYR A 112 -3.26 -17.78 -0.42
N ASP A 113 -4.42 -17.93 0.22
CA ASP A 113 -5.42 -18.93 -0.19
C ASP A 113 -6.16 -18.51 -1.47
N ASP A 114 -6.43 -17.22 -1.65
CA ASP A 114 -7.09 -16.68 -2.82
C ASP A 114 -6.31 -15.46 -3.39
N PRO A 115 -5.48 -15.65 -4.43
CA PRO A 115 -4.74 -14.56 -5.06
C PRO A 115 -5.63 -13.56 -5.81
N SER A 116 -6.96 -13.76 -5.85
CA SER A 116 -7.91 -12.76 -6.33
C SER A 116 -8.54 -11.94 -5.20
N ALA A 117 -8.33 -12.33 -3.94
CA ALA A 117 -8.83 -11.62 -2.78
C ALA A 117 -8.16 -10.25 -2.63
N GLN A 118 -8.89 -9.34 -1.99
CA GLN A 118 -8.38 -8.03 -1.60
C GLN A 118 -8.83 -7.76 -0.17
N GLU A 119 -7.90 -7.35 0.67
CA GLU A 119 -8.20 -6.96 2.05
C GLU A 119 -8.12 -5.44 2.15
N THR A 120 -8.97 -4.85 2.97
CA THR A 120 -8.96 -3.41 3.25
C THR A 120 -8.93 -3.19 4.76
N PHE A 121 -8.06 -2.31 5.21
CA PHE A 121 -7.94 -1.92 6.61
C PHE A 121 -7.60 -0.45 6.75
N LEU A 122 -7.78 0.09 7.96
CA LEU A 122 -7.49 1.49 8.27
C LEU A 122 -6.21 1.55 9.10
N ILE A 123 -5.30 2.45 8.73
CA ILE A 123 -4.18 2.84 9.58
C ILE A 123 -4.59 4.10 10.31
N GLN A 124 -4.74 3.97 11.63
CA GLN A 124 -4.96 5.08 12.54
C GLN A 124 -3.65 5.32 13.29
N ALA A 125 -3.00 6.46 13.01
CA ALA A 125 -1.77 6.84 13.67
C ALA A 125 -1.86 8.26 14.25
N PRO A 126 -2.77 8.47 15.23
CA PRO A 126 -2.99 9.78 15.84
C PRO A 126 -1.73 10.32 16.54
N GLU A 127 -0.85 9.44 17.01
CA GLU A 127 0.42 9.79 17.68
C GLU A 127 1.46 10.39 16.73
N LEU A 128 1.34 10.08 15.42
CA LEU A 128 2.15 10.65 14.35
C LEU A 128 1.46 11.87 13.70
N GLY A 129 0.30 12.29 14.22
CA GLY A 129 -0.52 13.36 13.64
C GLY A 129 -1.09 13.01 12.25
N LEU A 130 -1.13 11.72 11.91
CA LEU A 130 -1.64 11.22 10.63
C LEU A 130 -3.16 11.10 10.70
N GLU A 131 -3.86 11.64 9.69
CA GLU A 131 -5.28 11.36 9.48
C GLU A 131 -5.50 9.92 9.02
N ASP A 132 -6.74 9.44 9.09
CA ASP A 132 -7.12 8.09 8.72
C ASP A 132 -6.72 7.76 7.27
N VAL A 133 -5.83 6.79 7.10
CA VAL A 133 -5.41 6.27 5.79
C VAL A 133 -6.09 4.93 5.55
N THR A 134 -6.82 4.82 4.44
CA THR A 134 -7.38 3.54 3.97
C THR A 134 -6.32 2.79 3.19
N VAL A 135 -6.06 1.55 3.55
CA VAL A 135 -5.11 0.67 2.86
C VAL A 135 -5.88 -0.48 2.25
N ARG A 136 -5.70 -0.68 0.94
CA ARG A 136 -6.16 -1.86 0.23
C ARG A 136 -4.96 -2.69 -0.18
N VAL A 137 -4.94 -3.96 0.19
CA VAL A 137 -3.89 -4.90 -0.16
C VAL A 137 -4.43 -5.97 -1.10
N SER A 138 -3.62 -6.32 -2.08
CA SER A 138 -3.86 -7.41 -3.03
C SER A 138 -2.55 -8.14 -3.29
N MET A 139 -2.61 -9.44 -3.57
CA MET A 139 -1.47 -10.23 -4.02
C MET A 139 -1.74 -10.74 -5.43
N ASN A 140 -0.73 -10.80 -6.29
CA ASN A 140 -0.84 -11.45 -7.60
C ASN A 140 -0.32 -12.90 -7.56
N ALA A 141 -0.47 -13.64 -8.66
CA ALA A 141 0.02 -15.02 -8.77
C ALA A 141 1.56 -15.15 -8.66
N GLU A 142 2.30 -14.06 -8.90
CA GLU A 142 3.75 -13.98 -8.73
C GLU A 142 4.15 -13.61 -7.29
N ARG A 143 3.20 -13.65 -6.34
CA ARG A 143 3.38 -13.31 -4.92
C ARG A 143 3.89 -11.88 -4.70
N VAL A 144 3.57 -10.97 -5.63
CA VAL A 144 3.81 -9.54 -5.48
C VAL A 144 2.64 -8.94 -4.72
N LEU A 145 2.93 -8.37 -3.55
CA LEU A 145 1.98 -7.61 -2.76
C LEU A 145 1.89 -6.18 -3.29
N LYS A 146 0.66 -5.72 -3.50
CA LYS A 146 0.35 -4.34 -3.87
C LYS A 146 -0.54 -3.72 -2.81
N PHE A 147 -0.04 -2.70 -2.14
CA PHE A 147 -0.77 -1.86 -1.20
C PHE A 147 -1.13 -0.55 -1.89
N VAL A 148 -2.42 -0.25 -1.97
CA VAL A 148 -2.95 1.03 -2.42
C VAL A 148 -3.42 1.78 -1.18
N LEU A 149 -2.70 2.85 -0.85
CA LEU A 149 -3.02 3.71 0.29
C LEU A 149 -3.75 4.94 -0.22
N THR A 150 -4.90 5.25 0.38
CA THR A 150 -5.75 6.36 0.00
C THR A 150 -6.16 7.17 1.23
N ARG A 151 -5.94 8.48 1.18
CA ARG A 151 -6.50 9.43 2.16
C ARG A 151 -7.85 9.95 1.67
N SER A 152 -8.82 10.05 2.58
CA SER A 152 -10.12 10.66 2.30
C SER A 152 -9.99 12.19 2.31
N GLY A 153 -10.35 12.84 1.21
CA GLY A 153 -10.28 14.29 1.00
C GLY A 153 -11.05 14.72 -0.25
N GLU A 154 -11.03 16.02 -0.59
CA GLU A 154 -11.73 16.56 -1.78
C GLU A 154 -11.17 15.97 -3.09
N THR A 155 -9.88 15.60 -3.08
CA THR A 155 -9.24 14.73 -4.07
C THR A 155 -8.55 13.57 -3.38
N PRO A 156 -8.92 12.29 -3.63
CA PRO A 156 -8.19 11.17 -3.06
C PRO A 156 -6.73 11.19 -3.54
N TYR A 157 -5.78 11.05 -2.63
CA TYR A 157 -4.37 10.87 -2.97
C TYR A 157 -4.02 9.38 -2.81
N ALA A 158 -3.65 8.74 -3.91
CA ALA A 158 -3.25 7.33 -3.94
C ALA A 158 -1.73 7.16 -4.00
N LEU A 159 -1.20 6.23 -3.21
CA LEU A 159 0.19 5.77 -3.28
C LEU A 159 0.19 4.25 -3.37
N THR A 160 1.04 3.72 -4.23
CA THR A 160 1.21 2.28 -4.41
C THR A 160 2.54 1.85 -3.81
N LEU A 161 2.50 0.99 -2.79
CA LEU A 161 3.65 0.25 -2.30
C LEU A 161 3.60 -1.15 -2.90
N THR A 162 4.65 -1.54 -3.60
CA THR A 162 4.78 -2.87 -4.20
C THR A 162 5.93 -3.60 -3.52
N MET A 163 5.69 -4.84 -3.07
CA MET A 163 6.68 -5.69 -2.43
C MET A 163 6.74 -7.01 -3.16
N ALA A 164 7.91 -7.36 -3.69
CA ALA A 164 8.13 -8.65 -4.33
C ALA A 164 8.53 -9.67 -3.27
N ALA A 165 7.89 -10.83 -3.30
CA ALA A 165 8.29 -11.96 -2.49
C ALA A 165 9.61 -12.55 -3.00
N ASP A 166 10.55 -12.78 -2.08
CA ASP A 166 11.64 -13.72 -2.29
C ASP A 166 11.24 -15.06 -1.66
N VAL A 167 11.44 -16.15 -2.40
CA VAL A 167 10.90 -17.47 -2.04
C VAL A 167 12.03 -18.48 -1.97
N GLU A 168 12.27 -18.99 -0.78
CA GLU A 168 13.19 -20.10 -0.54
C GLU A 168 12.38 -21.36 -0.25
N SER A 169 12.75 -22.48 -0.88
CA SER A 169 12.11 -23.77 -0.64
C SER A 169 13.16 -24.81 -0.24
N LEU A 170 12.85 -25.56 0.81
CA LEU A 170 13.65 -26.67 1.31
C LEU A 170 12.78 -27.92 1.30
N THR A 171 13.33 -29.01 0.78
CA THR A 171 12.70 -30.32 0.83
C THR A 171 13.55 -31.25 1.69
N GLU A 172 12.97 -31.74 2.78
CA GLU A 172 13.56 -32.77 3.62
C GLU A 172 12.82 -34.10 3.41
N THR A 173 13.59 -35.19 3.31
CA THR A 173 13.02 -36.54 3.18
C THR A 173 13.56 -37.42 4.28
N ASP A 174 12.66 -37.96 5.09
CA ASP A 174 12.94 -38.93 6.14
C ASP A 174 12.30 -40.29 5.78
N THR A 175 13.05 -41.37 5.93
CA THR A 175 12.61 -42.72 5.64
C THR A 175 12.77 -43.59 6.87
N SER A 176 11.68 -44.16 7.35
CA SER A 176 11.64 -44.97 8.57
C SER A 176 10.88 -46.28 8.34
N VAL A 177 11.23 -47.32 9.09
CA VAL A 177 10.55 -48.63 9.03
C VAL A 177 9.71 -48.79 10.29
N HIS A 178 8.42 -49.07 10.12
CA HIS A 178 7.46 -49.29 11.21
C HIS A 178 7.07 -50.77 11.25
N GLU A 179 6.92 -51.31 12.44
CA GLU A 179 6.42 -52.66 12.68
C GLU A 179 4.95 -52.56 13.11
N PHE A 180 4.07 -53.32 12.45
CA PHE A 180 2.64 -53.34 12.75
C PHE A 180 2.11 -54.77 12.77
N GLN A 181 1.01 -54.99 13.48
CA GLN A 181 0.41 -56.32 13.58
C GLN A 181 -0.58 -56.55 12.44
N SER A 182 -0.37 -57.60 11.64
CA SER A 182 -1.15 -57.89 10.43
C SER A 182 -1.52 -59.38 10.34
N PRO A 183 -2.81 -59.76 10.43
CA PRO A 183 -3.99 -58.93 10.71
C PRO A 183 -4.09 -58.52 12.20
N PRO A 184 -4.88 -57.49 12.54
CA PRO A 184 -4.98 -56.98 13.92
C PRO A 184 -5.39 -58.07 14.92
N GLY A 185 -4.61 -58.24 16.00
CA GLY A 185 -4.88 -59.23 17.05
C GLY A 185 -4.40 -60.66 16.74
N SER A 186 -3.68 -60.88 15.63
CA SER A 186 -3.16 -62.21 15.24
C SER A 186 -1.93 -62.67 16.02
N GLY A 187 -1.15 -61.74 16.59
CA GLY A 187 0.21 -62.03 17.08
C GLY A 187 1.29 -61.96 16.00
N GLU A 188 0.92 -61.82 14.72
CA GLU A 188 1.83 -61.77 13.57
C GLU A 188 2.17 -60.32 13.21
N TYR A 189 3.46 -60.00 13.15
CA TYR A 189 3.97 -58.67 12.85
C TYR A 189 4.53 -58.62 11.44
N ASP A 190 4.28 -57.52 10.75
CA ASP A 190 4.82 -57.22 9.44
C ASP A 190 5.46 -55.82 9.49
N LEU A 191 6.38 -55.57 8.57
CA LEU A 191 7.08 -54.29 8.47
C LEU A 191 6.40 -53.43 7.41
N CYS A 192 6.40 -52.11 7.56
CA CYS A 192 6.12 -51.20 6.46
C CYS A 192 7.15 -50.08 6.43
N THR A 193 7.47 -49.62 5.23
CA THR A 193 8.37 -48.49 5.01
C THR A 193 7.54 -47.23 4.92
N ARG A 194 7.81 -46.27 5.80
CA ARG A 194 7.24 -44.93 5.82
C ARG A 194 8.24 -43.94 5.24
N VAL A 195 7.81 -43.19 4.24
CA VAL A 195 8.56 -42.06 3.68
C VAL A 195 7.82 -40.78 4.03
N LEU A 196 8.46 -39.92 4.80
CA LEU A 196 8.01 -38.59 5.16
C LEU A 196 8.76 -37.58 4.30
N VAL A 197 8.03 -36.78 3.54
CA VAL A 197 8.55 -35.65 2.78
C VAL A 197 8.02 -34.38 3.42
N ARG A 198 8.92 -33.49 3.84
CA ARG A 198 8.61 -32.18 4.41
C ARG A 198 9.07 -31.12 3.41
N GLU A 199 8.13 -30.36 2.87
CA GLU A 199 8.40 -29.22 2.00
C GLU A 199 8.19 -27.94 2.81
N ILE A 200 9.26 -27.20 3.06
CA ILE A 200 9.24 -25.94 3.80
C ILE A 200 9.46 -24.81 2.80
N THR A 201 8.50 -23.91 2.69
CA THR A 201 8.58 -22.71 1.86
C THR A 201 8.67 -21.49 2.77
N THR A 202 9.77 -20.75 2.69
CA THR A 202 9.95 -19.48 3.38
C THR A 202 9.78 -18.35 2.37
N VAL A 203 8.92 -17.37 2.69
CA VAL A 203 8.69 -16.19 1.86
C VAL A 203 9.07 -14.94 2.64
N THR A 204 9.94 -14.11 2.07
CA THR A 204 10.37 -12.83 2.63
C THR A 204 10.01 -11.68 1.69
N PHE A 205 9.87 -10.47 2.22
CA PHE A 205 9.46 -9.28 1.46
C PHE A 205 10.45 -8.12 1.66
N ASP A 206 11.71 -8.32 1.28
CA ASP A 206 12.78 -7.33 1.49
C ASP A 206 12.81 -6.21 0.43
N ALA A 207 12.44 -6.55 -0.81
CA ALA A 207 12.43 -5.60 -1.91
C ALA A 207 11.09 -4.87 -2.00
N SER A 208 11.10 -3.55 -1.82
CA SER A 208 9.90 -2.72 -1.95
C SER A 208 10.13 -1.46 -2.78
N VAL A 209 9.07 -1.05 -3.48
CA VAL A 209 9.04 0.15 -4.32
C VAL A 209 7.78 0.94 -4.00
N ILE A 210 7.97 2.23 -3.68
CA ILE A 210 6.89 3.19 -3.48
C ILE A 210 6.75 4.04 -4.75
N THR A 211 5.56 4.05 -5.34
CA THR A 211 5.24 4.86 -6.50
C THR A 211 3.98 5.69 -6.24
N LYS A 212 3.86 6.83 -6.92
CA LYS A 212 2.60 7.60 -6.93
C LYS A 212 1.54 6.74 -7.60
N GLY A 213 0.42 6.53 -6.90
CA GLY A 213 -0.71 5.76 -7.43
C GLY A 213 -1.48 6.57 -8.47
N GLU A 214 -2.02 5.89 -9.46
CA GLU A 214 -3.07 6.45 -10.30
C GLU A 214 -4.41 6.29 -9.57
N ASN A 215 -5.22 7.35 -9.57
CA ASN A 215 -6.58 7.33 -9.01
C ASN A 215 -7.55 6.56 -9.89
#